data_AF-A0A1V3W811-F1
#
_entry.id   AF-A0A1V3W811-F1
#
_cell.length_a   1.000
_cell.length_b   1.000
_cell.length_c   1.000
_cell.angle_alpha   90.00
_cell.angle_beta   90.00
_cell.angle_gamma   90.00
#
_symmetry.space_group_name_H-M   'P 1'
#
loop_
_entity.id
_entity.type
_entity.pdbx_description
1 polymer ?
#
loop_
_entity_poly.entity_id
_entity_poly.type
_entity_poly.pdbx_seq_one_letter_code
_entity_poly.pdbx_strand_id
1 'polypeptide(L)' 'MIAHHFGTDEIPRQCVTPGDYVIYEGRTYIASANNIEKQKLYIRDFTTKTCITDRMIKVFLGRDGLPVKAEAW' A
#
# COMPACT_ATOMS: atom_id res chain seq x y z
N MET A 1 -6.28 -16.98 -18.35
CA MET A 1 -6.76 -15.59 -18.45
C MET A 1 -6.06 -14.81 -17.35
N ILE A 2 -5.10 -13.94 -17.68
CA ILE A 2 -4.49 -13.08 -16.67
C ILE A 2 -5.40 -11.86 -16.58
N ALA A 3 -6.21 -11.79 -15.53
CA ALA A 3 -6.96 -10.58 -15.24
C ALA A 3 -5.94 -9.52 -14.83
N HIS A 4 -5.65 -8.56 -15.72
CA HIS A 4 -4.89 -7.38 -15.36
C HIS A 4 -5.83 -6.48 -14.54
N HIS A 5 -5.85 -6.68 -13.22
CA HIS A 5 -6.63 -5.85 -12.29
C HIS A 5 -6.00 -4.45 -12.25
N PHE A 6 -6.50 -3.53 -13.07
CA PHE A 6 -6.17 -2.11 -12.95
C PHE A 6 -7.10 -1.44 -11.93
N GLY A 7 -6.60 -0.43 -11.21
CA GLY A 7 -7.38 0.29 -10.19
C GLY A 7 -6.91 -0.05 -8.79
N THR A 8 -7.63 -0.91 -8.07
CA THR A 8 -7.27 -1.29 -6.69
C THR A 8 -7.40 -2.79 -6.47
N ASP A 9 -6.50 -3.35 -5.69
CA ASP A 9 -6.54 -4.76 -5.29
C ASP A 9 -6.13 -4.94 -3.84
N GLU A 10 -6.54 -6.05 -3.24
CA GLU A 10 -6.17 -6.42 -1.88
C GLU A 10 -5.04 -7.44 -1.90
N ILE A 11 -3.86 -7.03 -1.45
CA ILE A 11 -2.65 -7.84 -1.49
C ILE A 11 -2.15 -8.14 -0.07
N PRO A 12 -1.34 -9.21 0.12
CA PRO A 12 -0.66 -9.42 1.40
C PRO A 12 0.21 -8.21 1.77
N ARG A 13 0.13 -7.75 3.03
CA ARG A 13 0.90 -6.60 3.54
C ARG A 13 2.40 -6.71 3.26
N GLN A 14 2.94 -7.93 3.24
CA GLN A 14 4.36 -8.20 2.94
C GLN A 14 4.80 -7.78 1.53
N CYS A 15 3.86 -7.65 0.60
CA CYS A 15 4.11 -7.23 -0.78
C CYS A 15 4.16 -5.69 -0.92
N VAL A 16 3.78 -4.94 0.12
CA VAL A 16 3.84 -3.48 0.12
C VAL A 16 5.26 -3.00 0.41
N THR A 17 5.71 -2.05 -0.39
CA THR A 17 7.02 -1.41 -0.27
C THR A 17 6.86 0.09 0.03
N PRO A 18 7.86 0.73 0.66
CA PRO A 18 7.84 2.18 0.85
C PRO A 18 7.61 2.92 -0.47
N GLY A 19 6.76 3.94 -0.42
CA GLY A 19 6.31 4.73 -1.56
C GLY A 19 4.99 4.26 -2.16
N ASP A 20 4.53 3.02 -1.91
CA ASP A 20 3.31 2.51 -2.53
C ASP A 20 2.06 3.23 -2.00
N TYR A 21 1.09 3.47 -2.87
CA TYR A 21 -0.22 4.00 -2.48
C TYR A 21 -1.10 2.91 -1.88
N VAL A 22 -1.53 3.15 -0.65
CA VAL A 22 -2.35 2.24 0.16
C VAL A 22 -3.71 2.88 0.43
N ILE A 23 -4.77 2.07 0.44
CA ILE A 23 -6.09 2.48 0.87
C ILE A 23 -6.37 1.86 2.24
N TYR A 24 -6.62 2.70 3.23
CA TYR A 24 -6.97 2.29 4.58
C TYR A 24 -8.15 3.13 5.07
N GLU A 25 -9.19 2.47 5.60
CA GLU A 25 -10.42 3.14 6.06
C GLU A 25 -11.03 4.12 5.05
N GLY A 26 -10.99 3.77 3.76
CA GLY A 26 -11.53 4.58 2.67
C GLY A 26 -10.69 5.80 2.28
N ARG A 27 -9.49 5.97 2.87
CA ARG A 27 -8.55 7.07 2.57
C ARG A 27 -7.28 6.56 1.93
N THR A 28 -6.66 7.40 1.12
CA THR A 28 -5.39 7.10 0.45
C THR A 28 -4.22 7.59 1.28
N TYR A 29 -3.23 6.72 1.45
CA TYR A 29 -1.99 6.98 2.16
C TYR A 29 -0.79 6.52 1.34
N ILE A 30 0.39 6.98 1.73
CA ILE A 30 1.68 6.51 1.21
C ILE A 30 2.30 5.58 2.24
N ALA A 31 2.70 4.37 1.82
CA ALA A 31 3.48 3.46 2.64
C ALA A 31 4.83 4.09 2.97
N SER A 32 5.11 4.29 4.25
CA SER A 32 6.36 4.91 4.72
C SER A 32 7.42 3.87 5.09
N ALA A 33 7.02 2.77 5.74
CA ALA A 33 7.91 1.69 6.14
C ALA A 33 7.13 0.41 6.37
N ASN A 34 7.64 -0.73 5.92
CA ASN A 34 7.04 -2.04 6.18
C ASN A 34 8.00 -2.91 6.97
N ASN A 35 7.74 -3.07 8.27
CA ASN A 35 8.51 -3.97 9.12
C ASN A 35 7.83 -5.35 9.14
N ILE A 36 8.41 -6.29 8.41
CA ILE A 36 7.86 -7.64 8.26
C ILE A 36 7.93 -8.41 9.58
N GLU A 37 9.09 -8.39 10.26
CA GLU A 37 9.34 -9.11 11.52
C GLU A 37 8.39 -8.67 12.63
N LYS A 38 8.19 -7.36 12.80
CA LYS A 38 7.30 -6.78 13.82
C LYS A 38 5.84 -6.76 13.40
N GLN A 39 5.54 -7.22 12.20
CA GLN A 39 4.22 -7.21 11.58
C GLN A 39 3.54 -5.83 11.53
N LYS A 40 4.31 -4.77 11.24
CA LYS A 40 3.81 -3.38 11.21
C LYS A 40 4.07 -2.72 9.86
N LEU A 41 3.02 -2.19 9.24
CA LEU A 41 3.10 -1.27 8.11
C LEU A 41 2.79 0.14 8.60
N TYR A 42 3.74 1.05 8.41
CA TYR A 42 3.53 2.47 8.68
C TYR A 42 3.11 3.16 7.39
N ILE A 43 1.94 3.80 7.43
CA ILE A 43 1.40 4.62 6.35
C ILE A 43 1.34 6.07 6.79
N ARG A 44 1.39 7.00 5.84
CA ARG A 44 1.29 8.44 6.12
C ARG A 44 0.51 9.19 5.06
N ASP A 45 -0.11 10.29 5.47
CA ASP A 45 -0.49 11.37 4.58
C ASP A 45 0.32 12.63 4.95
N PHE A 46 -0.09 13.81 4.49
CA PHE A 46 0.59 15.08 4.79
C PHE A 46 0.54 15.47 6.27
N THR A 47 -0.42 14.96 7.03
CA THR A 47 -0.77 15.39 8.40
C THR A 47 -0.70 14.27 9.43
N THR A 48 -0.85 13.01 9.01
CA THR A 48 -1.02 11.85 9.88
C THR A 48 -0.02 10.76 9.55
N LYS A 49 0.31 9.97 10.58
CA LYS A 49 1.04 8.70 10.47
C LYS A 49 0.25 7.65 11.21
N THR A 50 -0.03 6.54 10.54
CA THR A 50 -0.82 5.44 11.10
C THR A 50 -0.04 4.14 10.99
N CYS A 51 -0.14 3.30 12.01
CA CYS A 51 0.45 1.96 12.03
C CYS A 51 -0.66 0.94 11.79
N ILE A 52 -0.50 0.14 10.74
CA ILE A 52 -1.41 -0.93 10.34
C ILE A 52 -0.78 -2.27 10.70
N THR A 53 -1.60 -3.17 11.27
CA THR A 53 -1.23 -4.56 11.58
C THR A 53 -2.05 -5.59 10.79
N ASP A 54 -2.98 -5.13 9.95
CA ASP A 54 -3.77 -5.98 9.05
C ASP A 54 -2.87 -6.81 8.13
N ARG A 55 -3.28 -8.06 7.86
CA ARG A 55 -2.51 -8.99 7.02
C ARG A 55 -2.67 -8.71 5.53
N MET A 56 -3.85 -8.25 5.16
CA MET A 56 -4.22 -7.89 3.80
C MET A 56 -4.40 -6.38 3.74
N ILE A 57 -3.97 -5.78 2.65
CA ILE A 57 -4.04 -4.33 2.49
C ILE A 57 -4.40 -3.99 1.07
N LYS A 58 -5.32 -3.04 0.94
CA LYS A 58 -5.75 -2.54 -0.35
C LYS A 58 -4.73 -1.55 -0.90
N VAL A 59 -4.30 -1.74 -2.14
CA VAL A 59 -3.35 -0.86 -2.83
C VAL A 59 -3.91 -0.38 -4.16
N PHE A 60 -3.34 0.70 -4.69
CA PHE A 60 -3.56 1.05 -6.09
C PHE A 60 -2.64 0.21 -6.99
N LEU A 61 -3.18 -0.39 -8.04
CA LEU A 61 -2.41 -1.15 -9.03
C LEU A 61 -2.29 -0.39 -10.35
N GLY A 62 -1.05 -0.35 -10.85
CA GLY A 62 -0.71 0.15 -12.18
C GLY A 62 -1.12 -0.84 -13.29
N ARG A 63 -0.91 -0.42 -14.54
CA ARG A 63 -1.21 -1.26 -15.72
C ARG A 63 -0.30 -2.49 -15.81
N ASP A 64 0.85 -2.44 -15.16
CA ASP A 64 1.82 -3.53 -14.99
C ASP A 64 1.40 -4.55 -13.92
N GLY A 65 0.33 -4.28 -13.17
CA GLY A 65 -0.12 -5.12 -12.06
C GLY A 65 0.72 -4.94 -10.80
N LEU A 66 1.56 -3.90 -10.72
CA LEU A 66 2.35 -3.59 -9.53
C LEU A 66 1.72 -2.44 -8.74
N PRO A 67 1.96 -2.36 -7.42
CA PRO A 67 1.55 -1.22 -6.62
C PRO A 67 2.07 0.11 -7.18
N VAL A 68 1.18 1.08 -7.36
CA VAL A 68 1.54 2.42 -7.81
C VAL A 68 2.30 3.13 -6.70
N LYS A 69 3.42 3.76 -7.05
CA LYS A 69 4.23 4.55 -6.13
C LYS A 69 3.91 6.04 -6.21
N ALA A 70 3.97 6.72 -5.07
CA ALA A 70 4.05 8.16 -5.01
C ALA A 70 5.37 8.62 -5.65
N GLU A 71 5.30 9.59 -6.55
CA GLU A 71 6.48 10.19 -7.16
C GLU A 71 7.34 10.85 -6.08
N ALA A 72 8.67 10.73 -6.19
CA ALA A 72 9.59 11.41 -5.31
C ALA A 72 9.50 12.92 -5.59
N TRP A 73 9.15 13.71 -4.57
CA TRP A 73 9.22 15.17 -4.60
C TRP A 73 10.55 15.63 -4.01
#